data_AF-A0A5S4YIN4-F1
#
_entry.id   AF-A0A5S4YIN4-F1
#
_cell.length_a   1.000
_cell.length_b   1.000
_cell.length_c   1.000
_cell.angle_alpha   90.00
_cell.angle_beta   90.00
_cell.angle_gamma   90.00
#
_symmetry.space_group_name_H-M   'P 1'
#
loop_
_entity.id
_entity.type
_entity.pdbx_description
1 polymer ?
#
loop_
_entity_poly.entity_id
_entity_poly.type
_entity_poly.pdbx_seq_one_letter_code
_entity_poly.pdbx_strand_id
1 'polypeptide(L)'
;MASNRQIEANRANARRSTGPKTPGGKARSSGNALRHGLARPRDRDDPDIARLVSAIISGFRHGGISDMVVDLARAKLELVRIRAARQQMLAALLDCPVPADVKRVTGLDRYERAALVRQRRALRFLGRERG
;
A
#
# COMPACT_ATOMS: atom_id res chain seq x y z
N MET A 1 5.71 19.35 15.07
CA MET A 1 5.32 20.57 14.32
C MET A 1 6.00 20.55 12.95
N ALA A 2 5.32 20.98 11.89
CA ALA A 2 5.94 21.08 10.56
C ALA A 2 6.82 22.33 10.48
N SER A 3 8.00 22.22 9.86
CA SER A 3 8.90 23.38 9.67
C SER A 3 8.37 24.35 8.61
N ASN A 4 8.82 25.61 8.62
CA ASN A 4 8.44 26.60 7.60
C ASN A 4 8.71 26.09 6.17
N ARG A 5 9.84 25.39 5.96
CA ARG A 5 10.16 24.73 4.68
C ARG A 5 9.14 23.66 4.30
N GLN A 6 8.67 22.84 5.26
CA GLN A 6 7.63 21.84 5.00
C GLN A 6 6.28 22.50 4.69
N ILE A 7 5.94 23.61 5.35
CA ILE A 7 4.70 24.36 5.11
C ILE A 7 4.69 24.96 3.70
N GLU A 8 5.78 25.60 3.26
CA GLU A 8 5.89 26.15 1.91
C GLU A 8 5.84 25.07 0.83
N ALA A 9 6.55 23.96 1.01
CA ALA A 9 6.50 22.82 0.12
C ALA A 9 5.08 22.23 0.02
N ASN A 10 4.38 22.09 1.15
CA ASN A 10 3.00 21.63 1.18
C ASN A 10 2.06 22.58 0.44
N ARG A 11 2.23 23.90 0.58
CA ARG A 11 1.45 24.90 -0.17
C ARG A 11 1.71 24.83 -1.68
N ALA A 12 2.97 24.72 -2.10
CA ALA A 12 3.34 24.58 -3.50
C ALA A 12 2.77 23.28 -4.12
N ASN A 13 2.87 22.16 -3.39
CA ASN A 13 2.31 20.87 -3.81
C ASN A 13 0.78 20.89 -3.85
N ALA A 14 0.13 21.56 -2.90
CA ALA A 14 -1.32 21.73 -2.89
C ALA A 14 -1.81 22.51 -4.13
N ARG A 15 -1.10 23.57 -4.55
CA ARG A 15 -1.40 24.32 -5.77
C ARG A 15 -1.26 23.47 -7.05
N ARG A 16 -0.34 22.50 -7.05
CA ARG A 16 -0.14 21.55 -8.15
C ARG A 16 -1.05 20.31 -8.09
N SER A 17 -1.82 20.14 -7.02
CA SER A 17 -2.70 18.97 -6.87
C SER A 17 -3.84 19.03 -7.88
N THR A 18 -3.88 18.03 -8.76
CA THR A 18 -4.94 17.81 -9.76
C THR A 18 -6.05 16.89 -9.24
N GLY A 19 -6.12 16.67 -7.92
CA GLY A 19 -7.15 15.85 -7.28
C GLY A 19 -8.57 16.39 -7.53
N PRO A 20 -9.60 15.55 -7.37
CA PRO A 20 -10.98 15.92 -7.67
C PRO A 20 -11.49 17.05 -6.75
N LYS A 21 -11.77 18.22 -7.34
CA LYS A 21 -12.32 19.39 -6.63
C LYS A 21 -13.85 19.41 -6.58
N THR A 22 -14.51 18.70 -7.50
CA THR A 22 -15.96 18.66 -7.62
C THR A 22 -16.57 17.50 -6.81
N PRO A 23 -17.83 17.62 -6.35
CA PRO A 23 -18.54 16.53 -5.67
C PRO A 23 -18.56 15.23 -6.49
N GLY A 24 -18.87 15.31 -7.78
CA GLY A 24 -18.88 14.14 -8.68
C GLY A 24 -17.49 13.54 -8.92
N GLY A 25 -16.43 14.36 -8.90
CA GLY A 25 -15.05 13.86 -8.91
C GLY A 25 -14.69 13.11 -7.63
N LYS A 26 -15.11 13.63 -6.47
CA LYS A 26 -14.89 13.01 -5.16
C LYS A 26 -15.63 11.67 -5.05
N ALA A 27 -16.88 11.61 -5.50
CA ALA A 27 -17.69 10.38 -5.52
C ALA A 27 -17.07 9.28 -6.41
N ARG A 28 -16.54 9.65 -7.59
CA ARG A 28 -15.80 8.70 -8.42
C ARG A 28 -14.52 8.21 -7.73
N SER A 29 -13.78 9.12 -7.09
CA SER A 29 -12.55 8.76 -6.38
C SER A 29 -12.79 7.88 -5.15
N SER A 30 -13.89 8.05 -4.42
CA SER A 30 -14.25 7.17 -3.29
C SER A 30 -14.63 5.77 -3.74
N GLY A 31 -15.20 5.62 -4.94
CA GLY A 31 -15.49 4.32 -5.56
C GLY A 31 -14.25 3.44 -5.76
N ASN A 32 -13.05 4.02 -5.88
CA ASN A 32 -11.80 3.24 -6.00
C ASN A 32 -11.55 2.34 -4.77
N ALA A 33 -11.90 2.82 -3.57
CA ALA A 33 -11.77 2.04 -2.35
C ALA A 33 -12.71 0.82 -2.34
N LEU A 34 -13.94 0.98 -2.85
CA LEU A 34 -14.93 -0.09 -2.93
C LEU A 34 -14.62 -1.09 -4.05
N ARG A 35 -13.98 -0.64 -5.14
CA ARG A 35 -13.80 -1.46 -6.34
C ARG A 35 -12.66 -2.48 -6.23
N HIS A 36 -11.52 -2.07 -5.68
CA HIS A 36 -10.35 -2.96 -5.56
C HIS A 36 -9.75 -2.99 -4.14
N GLY A 37 -10.28 -2.21 -3.20
CA GLY A 37 -9.81 -2.18 -1.81
C GLY A 37 -8.50 -1.39 -1.58
N LEU A 38 -7.56 -1.44 -2.51
CA LEU A 38 -6.18 -0.93 -2.32
C LEU A 38 -6.04 0.58 -2.07
N ALA A 39 -7.11 1.36 -2.28
CA ALA A 39 -7.10 2.80 -1.98
C ALA A 39 -7.21 3.10 -0.47
N ARG A 40 -7.64 2.12 0.35
CA ARG A 40 -7.72 2.25 1.80
C ARG A 40 -6.62 1.39 2.45
N PRO A 41 -5.70 1.99 3.23
CA PRO A 41 -4.72 1.21 3.98
C PRO A 41 -5.41 0.29 4.99
N ARG A 42 -4.78 -0.85 5.31
CA ARG A 42 -5.26 -1.73 6.39
C ARG A 42 -5.26 -0.99 7.72
N ASP A 43 -6.20 -1.36 8.58
CA ASP A 43 -6.33 -0.76 9.91
C ASP A 43 -5.04 -0.95 10.73
N ARG A 44 -4.82 -0.07 11.70
CA ARG A 44 -3.72 -0.23 12.64
C ARG A 44 -3.88 -1.52 13.45
N ASP A 45 -5.11 -1.82 13.84
CA ASP A 45 -5.48 -2.92 14.75
C ASP A 45 -5.86 -4.22 14.01
N ASP A 46 -5.46 -4.35 12.75
CA ASP A 46 -5.76 -5.52 11.95
C ASP A 46 -5.06 -6.78 12.53
N PRO A 47 -5.81 -7.84 12.89
CA PRO A 47 -5.27 -9.00 13.58
C PRO A 47 -4.26 -9.78 12.74
N ASP A 48 -4.34 -9.72 11.41
CA ASP A 48 -3.37 -10.40 10.55
C ASP A 48 -2.00 -9.74 10.64
N ILE A 49 -1.95 -8.44 10.90
CA ILE A 49 -0.69 -7.73 11.12
C ILE A 49 -0.05 -8.25 12.39
N ALA A 50 -0.80 -8.34 13.49
CA ALA A 50 -0.31 -8.87 14.76
C ALA A 50 0.17 -10.33 14.61
N ARG A 51 -0.60 -11.18 13.92
CA ARG A 51 -0.22 -12.57 13.62
C ARG A 51 1.08 -12.65 12.83
N LEU A 52 1.21 -11.86 11.78
CA LEU A 52 2.40 -11.87 10.93
C LEU A 52 3.63 -11.29 11.65
N VAL A 53 3.47 -10.27 12.48
CA VAL A 53 4.54 -9.73 13.34
C VAL A 53 5.06 -10.82 14.28
N SER A 54 4.17 -11.55 14.96
CA SER A 54 4.55 -12.66 15.85
C SER A 54 5.33 -13.74 15.10
N ALA A 55 4.86 -14.14 13.91
CA ALA A 55 5.54 -15.11 13.07
C ALA A 55 6.94 -14.62 12.61
N ILE A 56 7.07 -13.35 12.24
CA ILE A 56 8.37 -12.77 11.85
C ILE A 56 9.34 -12.75 13.04
N ILE A 57 8.90 -12.33 14.22
CA ILE A 57 9.76 -12.29 15.42
C ILE A 57 10.28 -13.69 15.75
N SER A 58 9.38 -14.68 15.77
CA SER A 58 9.73 -16.09 16.03
C SER A 58 10.73 -16.62 14.99
N GLY A 59 10.52 -16.35 13.71
CA GLY A 59 11.38 -16.84 12.62
C GLY A 59 12.72 -16.09 12.49
N PHE A 60 12.80 -14.81 12.86
CA PHE A 60 13.99 -13.99 12.69
C PHE A 60 14.88 -13.93 13.94
N ARG A 61 14.46 -14.54 15.07
CA ARG A 61 15.11 -14.41 16.40
C ARG A 61 15.41 -12.94 16.76
N HIS A 62 14.55 -12.02 16.33
CA HIS A 62 14.73 -10.59 16.58
C HIS A 62 14.26 -10.22 17.99
N GLY A 63 14.93 -9.21 18.58
CA GLY A 63 14.74 -8.75 19.95
C GLY A 63 13.44 -7.96 20.20
N GLY A 64 12.30 -8.51 19.79
CA GLY A 64 10.97 -7.96 20.09
C GLY A 64 10.33 -7.16 18.94
N ILE A 65 9.24 -6.46 19.29
CA ILE A 65 8.45 -5.67 18.34
C ILE A 65 9.19 -4.38 18.05
N SER A 66 9.63 -4.23 16.79
CA SER A 66 10.16 -2.98 16.23
C SER A 66 9.21 -2.45 15.17
N ASP A 67 9.14 -1.13 15.00
CA ASP A 67 8.39 -0.48 13.92
C ASP A 67 8.73 -1.06 12.54
N MET A 68 9.97 -1.51 12.34
CA MET A 68 10.42 -2.14 11.09
C MET A 68 9.80 -3.52 10.84
N VAL A 69 9.56 -4.30 11.90
CA VAL A 69 8.89 -5.61 11.81
C VAL A 69 7.42 -5.39 11.47
N VAL A 70 6.78 -4.40 12.10
CA VAL A 70 5.40 -4.00 11.81
C VAL A 70 5.28 -3.51 10.36
N ASP A 71 6.20 -2.68 9.89
CA ASP A 71 6.25 -2.19 8.51
C ASP A 71 6.45 -3.33 7.50
N LEU A 72 7.30 -4.31 7.82
CA LEU A 72 7.49 -5.49 6.98
C LEU A 72 6.19 -6.32 6.89
N ALA A 73 5.53 -6.56 8.02
CA ALA A 73 4.27 -7.28 8.07
C ALA A 73 3.17 -6.56 7.25
N ARG A 74 3.02 -5.24 7.45
CA ARG A 74 2.09 -4.41 6.67
C ARG A 74 2.38 -4.49 5.18
N ALA A 75 3.64 -4.31 4.77
CA ALA A 75 4.03 -4.36 3.37
C ALA A 75 3.74 -5.73 2.73
N LYS A 76 3.96 -6.83 3.47
CA LYS A 76 3.65 -8.18 3.02
C LYS A 76 2.16 -8.42 2.83
N LEU A 77 1.33 -8.01 3.78
CA LEU A 77 -0.13 -8.16 3.69
C LEU A 77 -0.70 -7.31 2.55
N GLU A 78 -0.19 -6.09 2.35
CA GLU A 78 -0.57 -5.28 1.18
C GLU A 78 -0.18 -5.95 -0.14
N LEU A 79 1.00 -6.58 -0.25
CA LEU A 79 1.38 -7.31 -1.47
C LEU A 79 0.43 -8.48 -1.77
N VAL A 80 0.03 -9.24 -0.75
CA VAL A 80 -0.94 -10.33 -0.91
C VAL A 80 -2.26 -9.77 -1.43
N ARG A 81 -2.73 -8.67 -0.85
CA ARG A 81 -3.97 -8.00 -1.26
C ARG A 81 -3.91 -7.46 -2.68
N ILE A 82 -2.80 -6.84 -3.08
CA ILE A 82 -2.58 -6.34 -4.45
C ILE A 82 -2.61 -7.49 -5.45
N ARG A 83 -1.97 -8.63 -5.12
CA ARG A 83 -1.96 -9.82 -5.97
C ARG A 83 -3.36 -10.43 -6.11
N ALA A 84 -4.11 -10.52 -5.02
CA ALA A 84 -5.49 -10.99 -5.05
C ALA A 84 -6.38 -10.08 -5.92
N ALA A 85 -6.27 -8.76 -5.77
CA ALA A 85 -7.00 -7.82 -6.61
C ALA A 85 -6.60 -7.95 -8.09
N ARG A 86 -5.30 -8.09 -8.39
CA ARG A 86 -4.84 -8.32 -9.77
C ARG A 86 -5.43 -9.60 -10.35
N GLN A 87 -5.42 -10.70 -9.59
CA GLN A 87 -5.97 -11.98 -10.01
C GLN A 87 -7.46 -11.88 -10.32
N GLN A 88 -8.25 -11.25 -9.43
CA GLN A 88 -9.68 -11.03 -9.64
C GLN A 88 -9.96 -10.21 -10.92
N MET A 89 -9.17 -9.17 -11.16
CA MET A 89 -9.34 -8.35 -12.36
C MET A 89 -8.91 -9.06 -13.64
N LEU A 90 -7.84 -9.87 -13.58
CA LEU A 90 -7.43 -10.72 -14.70
C LEU A 90 -8.48 -11.78 -15.03
N ALA A 91 -9.07 -12.42 -14.01
CA ALA A 91 -10.17 -13.36 -14.20
C ALA A 91 -11.38 -12.69 -14.87
N ALA A 92 -11.80 -11.52 -14.39
CA ALA A 92 -12.89 -10.77 -15.00
C ALA A 92 -12.62 -10.35 -16.46
N LEU A 93 -11.35 -10.08 -16.82
CA LEU A 93 -10.93 -9.81 -18.19
C LEU A 93 -11.06 -11.03 -19.11
N LEU A 94 -10.82 -12.24 -18.59
CA LEU A 94 -11.00 -13.48 -19.35
C LEU A 94 -12.48 -13.72 -19.64
N ASP A 95 -13.37 -13.40 -18.70
CA ASP A 95 -14.81 -13.55 -18.86
C ASP A 95 -15.41 -12.48 -19.80
N CYS A 96 -14.97 -11.22 -19.69
CA CYS A 96 -15.44 -10.12 -20.51
C CYS A 96 -14.32 -9.08 -20.75
N PRO A 97 -13.63 -9.16 -21.91
CA PRO A 97 -12.48 -8.30 -22.18
C PRO A 97 -12.93 -6.88 -22.57
N VAL A 98 -12.86 -5.95 -21.62
CA VAL A 98 -13.06 -4.50 -21.89
C VAL A 98 -11.69 -3.78 -21.86
N PRO A 99 -11.33 -2.98 -22.90
CA PRO A 99 -10.02 -2.30 -22.96
C PRO A 99 -9.70 -1.40 -21.74
N ALA A 100 -10.74 -0.84 -21.11
CA ALA A 100 -10.59 -0.04 -19.90
C ALA A 100 -10.09 -0.87 -18.71
N ASP A 101 -10.39 -2.17 -18.64
CA ASP A 101 -9.98 -3.05 -17.55
C ASP A 101 -8.50 -3.45 -17.66
N VAL A 102 -7.95 -3.57 -18.88
CA VAL A 102 -6.51 -3.78 -19.10
C VAL A 102 -5.69 -2.62 -18.50
N LYS A 103 -6.11 -1.38 -18.76
CA LYS A 103 -5.45 -0.19 -18.16
C LYS A 103 -5.56 -0.15 -16.64
N ARG A 104 -6.62 -0.71 -16.06
CA ARG A 104 -6.79 -0.75 -14.60
C ARG A 104 -5.86 -1.80 -13.98
N VAL A 105 -5.69 -2.96 -14.61
CA VAL A 105 -4.76 -4.00 -14.16
C VAL A 105 -3.33 -3.48 -14.12
N THR A 106 -2.88 -2.79 -15.18
CA THR A 106 -1.54 -2.16 -15.20
C THR A 106 -1.40 -1.04 -14.17
N GLY A 107 -2.50 -0.35 -13.84
CA GLY A 107 -2.55 0.64 -12.75
C GLY A 107 -2.18 0.08 -11.37
N LEU A 108 -2.33 -1.23 -11.15
CA LEU A 108 -1.97 -1.88 -9.88
C LEU A 108 -0.45 -1.90 -9.63
N ASP A 109 0.37 -1.79 -10.68
CA ASP A 109 1.83 -1.81 -10.59
C ASP A 109 2.36 -0.69 -9.70
N ARG A 110 1.67 0.46 -9.66
CA ARG A 110 2.00 1.56 -8.76
C ARG A 110 1.95 1.13 -7.30
N TYR A 111 0.90 0.41 -6.90
CA TYR A 111 0.72 -0.06 -5.53
C TYR A 111 1.72 -1.15 -5.20
N GLU A 112 1.96 -2.08 -6.14
CA GLU A 112 2.94 -3.16 -5.95
C GLU A 112 4.36 -2.60 -5.78
N ARG A 113 4.79 -1.69 -6.65
CA ARG A 113 6.11 -1.03 -6.53
C ARG A 113 6.27 -0.33 -5.19
N ALA A 114 5.25 0.41 -4.74
CA ALA A 114 5.29 1.09 -3.45
C ALA A 114 5.41 0.11 -2.27
N ALA A 115 4.65 -0.99 -2.29
CA ALA A 115 4.72 -2.02 -1.25
C ALA A 115 6.06 -2.77 -1.26
N LEU A 116 6.61 -3.12 -2.44
CA LEU A 116 7.93 -3.73 -2.59
C LEU A 116 9.07 -2.82 -2.10
N VAL A 117 8.97 -1.52 -2.33
CA VAL A 117 9.96 -0.55 -1.81
C VAL A 117 9.95 -0.52 -0.29
N ARG A 118 8.77 -0.49 0.35
CA ARG A 118 8.64 -0.57 1.81
C ARG A 118 9.22 -1.87 2.36
N GLN A 119 8.86 -3.00 1.76
CA GLN A 119 9.38 -4.32 2.13
C GLN A 119 10.91 -4.37 2.05
N ARG A 120 11.50 -3.91 0.94
CA ARG A 120 12.97 -3.89 0.76
C ARG A 120 13.68 -2.97 1.74
N ARG A 121 13.06 -1.85 2.12
CA ARG A 121 13.61 -0.95 3.15
C ARG A 121 13.65 -1.64 4.51
N ALA A 122 12.54 -2.26 4.93
CA ALA A 122 12.45 -2.98 6.19
C ALA A 122 13.46 -4.15 6.24
N LEU A 123 13.51 -4.98 5.19
CA LEU A 123 14.45 -6.11 5.12
C LEU A 123 15.93 -5.67 5.17
N ARG A 124 16.30 -4.58 4.50
CA ARG A 124 17.68 -4.05 4.56
C ARG A 124 18.06 -3.60 5.97
N PHE A 125 17.12 -3.04 6.72
CA PHE A 125 17.36 -2.62 8.10
C PHE A 125 17.52 -3.84 9.01
N LEU A 126 16.57 -4.78 8.95
CA LEU A 126 16.60 -6.02 9.73
C LEU A 126 17.83 -6.90 9.43
N GLY A 127 18.32 -6.88 8.19
CA GLY A 127 19.54 -7.60 7.81
C GLY A 127 20.83 -6.97 8.38
N ARG A 128 20.83 -5.65 8.63
CA ARG A 128 21.98 -4.95 9.23
C ARG A 128 22.08 -5.16 10.74
N GLU A 129 20.97 -5.34 11.44
CA GLU A 129 20.98 -5.67 12.88
C GLU A 129 21.44 -7.10 13.19
N ARG A 130 21.66 -7.94 12.17
CA ARG A 130 22.19 -9.31 12.34
C ARG A 130 23.72 -9.39 12.27
N GLY A 131 24.41 -8.37 11.76
CA GLY A 131 25.87 -8.34 11.59
C GLY A 131 26.51 -7.44 12.62
#